data_AF-A0ABC8R7J4-F1
#
_entry.id   AF-A0ABC8R7J4-F1
#
_cell.length_a   1.000
_cell.length_b   1.000
_cell.length_c   1.000
_cell.angle_alpha   90.00
_cell.angle_beta   90.00
_cell.angle_gamma   90.00
#
_symmetry.space_group_name_H-M   'P 1'
#
loop_
_entity.id
_entity.type
_entity.pdbx_description
1 polymer ?
#
loop_
_entity_poly.entity_id
_entity_poly.type
_entity_poly.pdbx_seq_one_letter_code
_entity_poly.pdbx_strand_id
1 'polypeptide(L)'
;MESENGKKEVFDAEAASSMMKEQRDAFGSGKTKSFEWRMSQLNSLVKIADYHEKEIIDALSSDLSKPELESFVHELNTIHIQISLLQIHEKI
;
A
#
# COMPACT_ATOMS: atom_id res chain seq x y z
N MET A 1 1.59 -11.47 37.86
CA MET A 1 2.73 -10.73 37.29
C MET A 1 2.15 -9.76 36.29
N GLU A 2 2.08 -8.49 36.70
CA GLU A 2 1.93 -7.38 35.77
C GLU A 2 3.07 -7.40 34.75
N SER A 3 2.73 -7.16 33.51
CA SER A 3 3.52 -6.27 32.69
C SER A 3 2.53 -5.36 31.97
N GLU A 4 2.41 -4.15 32.48
CA GLU A 4 1.75 -3.04 31.81
C GLU A 4 2.42 -2.75 30.45
N ASN A 5 1.65 -2.05 29.62
CA ASN A 5 2.13 -0.96 28.78
C ASN A 5 2.68 -1.31 27.38
N GLY A 6 1.76 -1.58 26.47
CA GLY A 6 1.85 -1.02 25.12
C GLY A 6 0.61 -0.16 24.90
N LYS A 7 0.66 1.15 25.16
CA LYS A 7 -0.33 2.06 24.57
C LYS A 7 -0.31 1.77 23.07
N LYS A 8 -1.37 1.14 22.53
CA LYS A 8 -1.58 1.13 21.08
C LYS A 8 -1.61 2.60 20.70
N GLU A 9 -0.64 3.07 19.93
CA GLU A 9 -0.76 4.35 19.27
C GLU A 9 -1.99 4.27 18.37
N VAL A 10 -3.08 4.87 18.83
CA VAL A 10 -4.32 4.95 18.08
C VAL A 10 -4.14 6.11 17.11
N PHE A 11 -4.44 5.87 15.84
CA PHE A 11 -4.50 6.94 14.86
C PHE A 11 -5.65 7.89 15.22
N ASP A 12 -5.30 9.04 15.79
CA ASP A 12 -6.26 10.04 16.29
C ASP A 12 -6.43 11.22 15.33
N ALA A 13 -7.28 12.19 15.72
CA ALA A 13 -7.60 13.34 14.89
C ALA A 13 -6.39 14.25 14.62
N GLU A 14 -5.47 14.37 15.59
CA GLU A 14 -4.29 15.22 15.46
C GLU A 14 -3.28 14.57 14.50
N ALA A 15 -3.01 13.26 14.68
CA ALA A 15 -2.18 12.48 13.77
C ALA A 15 -2.73 12.51 12.34
N ALA A 16 -4.06 12.36 12.17
CA ALA A 16 -4.71 12.45 10.88
C ALA A 16 -4.54 13.83 10.23
N SER A 17 -4.69 14.91 10.99
CA SER A 17 -4.51 16.28 10.49
C SER A 17 -3.07 16.55 10.06
N SER A 18 -2.09 16.07 10.83
CA SER A 18 -0.67 16.21 10.48
C SER A 18 -0.34 15.47 9.18
N MET A 19 -0.76 14.20 9.08
CA MET A 19 -0.58 13.40 7.86
C MET A 19 -1.23 14.08 6.64
N MET A 20 -2.45 14.60 6.79
CA MET A 20 -3.13 15.30 5.70
C MET A 20 -2.38 16.56 5.25
N LYS A 21 -1.80 17.32 6.19
CA LYS A 21 -0.98 18.49 5.85
C LYS A 21 0.24 18.08 5.02
N GLU A 22 0.98 17.05 5.46
CA GLU A 22 2.16 16.56 4.74
C GLU A 22 1.82 16.08 3.32
N GLN A 23 0.71 15.37 3.15
CA GLN A 23 0.27 14.90 1.83
C GLN A 23 -0.13 16.07 0.90
N ARG A 24 -0.77 17.11 1.43
CA ARG A 24 -1.09 18.32 0.65
C ARG A 24 0.15 19.10 0.26
N ASP A 25 1.10 19.26 1.17
CA ASP A 25 2.38 19.93 0.90
C ASP A 25 3.18 19.15 -0.15
N ALA A 26 3.22 17.83 -0.02
CA ALA A 26 3.79 16.91 -1.00
C ALA A 26 3.17 17.06 -2.40
N PHE A 27 1.85 17.08 -2.51
CA PHE A 27 1.16 17.26 -3.79
C PHE A 27 1.37 18.68 -4.35
N GLY A 28 1.22 19.70 -3.50
CA GLY A 28 1.39 21.11 -3.84
C GLY A 28 2.78 21.47 -4.35
N SER A 29 3.82 20.74 -3.90
CA SER A 29 5.18 20.85 -4.42
C SER A 29 5.32 20.48 -5.91
N GLY A 30 4.33 19.79 -6.49
CA GLY A 30 4.37 19.30 -7.87
C GLY A 30 5.22 18.04 -8.07
N LYS A 31 5.87 17.49 -7.03
CA LYS A 31 6.72 16.29 -7.13
C LYS A 31 5.99 15.09 -7.74
N THR A 32 4.68 14.98 -7.54
CA THR A 32 3.84 13.88 -8.05
C THR A 32 3.58 13.96 -9.56
N LYS A 33 3.96 15.06 -10.21
CA LYS A 33 3.78 15.28 -11.65
C LYS A 33 4.91 14.68 -12.49
N SER A 34 6.08 14.39 -11.92
CA SER A 34 7.15 13.80 -12.72
C SER A 34 6.87 12.33 -13.02
N PHE A 35 7.21 11.92 -14.23
CA PHE A 35 7.10 10.54 -14.68
C PHE A 35 7.95 9.62 -13.81
N GLU A 36 9.19 10.04 -13.50
CA GLU A 36 10.13 9.29 -12.68
C GLU A 36 9.56 9.04 -11.28
N TRP A 37 8.89 10.04 -10.70
CA TRP A 37 8.26 9.87 -9.40
C TRP A 37 7.12 8.86 -9.49
N ARG A 38 6.19 9.00 -10.44
CA ARG A 38 5.06 8.06 -10.60
C ARG A 38 5.53 6.64 -10.85
N MET A 39 6.50 6.46 -11.74
CA MET A 39 7.11 5.16 -12.03
C MET A 39 7.78 4.56 -10.79
N SER A 40 8.48 5.37 -9.98
CA SER A 40 9.07 4.90 -8.72
C SER A 40 8.02 4.42 -7.72
N GLN A 41 6.86 5.09 -7.66
CA GLN A 41 5.78 4.70 -6.76
C GLN A 41 5.10 3.41 -7.22
N LEU A 42 4.81 3.28 -8.53
CA LEU A 42 4.26 2.05 -9.11
C LEU A 42 5.17 0.84 -8.87
N ASN A 43 6.47 1.00 -9.06
CA ASN A 43 7.45 -0.07 -8.76
C ASN A 43 7.52 -0.39 -7.26
N SER A 44 7.31 0.60 -6.38
CA SER A 44 7.30 0.37 -4.93
C SER A 44 6.07 -0.43 -4.50
N LEU A 45 4.91 -0.20 -5.13
CA LEU A 45 3.70 -0.99 -4.87
C LEU A 45 3.87 -2.46 -5.26
N VAL A 46 4.48 -2.74 -6.42
CA VAL A 46 4.81 -4.12 -6.83
C VAL A 46 5.71 -4.79 -5.80
N LYS A 47 6.77 -4.10 -5.35
CA LYS A 47 7.70 -4.64 -4.34
C LYS A 47 7.00 -4.93 -3.01
N ILE A 48 6.06 -4.08 -2.57
CA ILE A 48 5.30 -4.32 -1.34
C ILE A 48 4.43 -5.57 -1.48
N ALA A 49 3.74 -5.72 -2.62
CA ALA A 49 2.92 -6.90 -2.90
C ALA A 49 3.76 -8.18 -2.92
N ASP A 50 4.91 -8.18 -3.62
CA ASP A 50 5.81 -9.34 -3.68
C ASP A 50 6.40 -9.69 -2.31
N TYR A 51 6.89 -8.68 -1.57
CA TYR A 51 7.60 -8.89 -0.32
C TYR A 51 6.68 -9.38 0.80
N HIS A 52 5.44 -8.90 0.82
CA HIS A 52 4.45 -9.26 1.84
C HIS A 52 3.37 -10.21 1.34
N GLU A 53 3.55 -10.89 0.20
CA GLU A 53 2.56 -11.81 -0.40
C GLU A 53 1.97 -12.77 0.63
N LYS A 54 2.85 -13.47 1.38
CA LYS A 54 2.43 -14.44 2.38
C LYS A 54 1.67 -13.79 3.53
N GLU A 55 2.15 -12.65 4.02
CA GLU A 55 1.49 -11.92 5.13
C GLU A 55 0.10 -11.45 4.72
N ILE A 56 -0.06 -11.00 3.48
CA ILE A 56 -1.34 -10.58 2.91
C ILE A 56 -2.28 -11.77 2.78
N ILE A 57 -1.81 -12.90 2.23
CA ILE A 57 -2.60 -14.13 2.10
C ILE A 57 -3.06 -14.66 3.47
N ASP A 58 -2.13 -14.72 4.43
CA ASP A 58 -2.40 -15.22 5.78
C ASP A 58 -3.41 -14.30 6.50
N ALA A 59 -3.32 -12.97 6.31
CA ALA A 59 -4.30 -12.02 6.83
C ALA A 59 -5.69 -12.19 6.18
N LEU A 60 -5.76 -12.34 4.85
CA LEU A 60 -7.03 -12.58 4.14
C LEU A 60 -7.69 -13.90 4.54
N SER A 61 -6.89 -14.93 4.79
CA SER A 61 -7.38 -16.20 5.34
C SER A 61 -7.90 -16.03 6.76
N SER A 62 -7.18 -15.32 7.62
CA SER A 62 -7.60 -15.05 9.00
C SER A 62 -8.89 -14.23 9.09
N ASP A 63 -8.98 -13.14 8.32
CA ASP A 63 -10.07 -12.17 8.42
C ASP A 63 -11.32 -12.63 7.66
N LEU A 64 -11.12 -13.26 6.50
CA LEU A 64 -12.20 -13.56 5.54
C LEU A 64 -12.35 -15.06 5.25
N SER A 65 -11.50 -15.93 5.80
CA SER A 65 -11.43 -17.36 5.44
C SER A 65 -11.23 -17.59 3.94
N LYS A 66 -10.56 -16.64 3.26
CA LYS A 66 -10.33 -16.70 1.81
C LYS A 66 -9.23 -17.72 1.48
N PRO A 67 -9.47 -18.67 0.55
CA PRO A 67 -8.45 -19.64 0.14
C PRO A 67 -7.23 -18.96 -0.49
N GLU A 68 -6.04 -19.51 -0.25
CA GLU A 68 -4.75 -18.98 -0.74
C GLU A 68 -4.75 -18.65 -2.23
N LEU A 69 -5.18 -19.60 -3.07
CA LEU A 69 -5.22 -19.39 -4.53
C LEU A 69 -6.14 -18.23 -4.92
N GLU A 70 -7.28 -18.11 -4.24
CA GLU A 70 -8.22 -17.02 -4.52
C GLU A 70 -7.65 -15.67 -4.06
N SER A 71 -7.03 -15.62 -2.89
CA SER A 71 -6.32 -14.43 -2.39
C SER A 71 -5.22 -13.99 -3.36
N PHE A 72 -4.41 -14.93 -3.84
CA PHE A 72 -3.36 -14.64 -4.81
C PHE A 72 -3.93 -14.11 -6.14
N VAL A 73 -4.88 -14.82 -6.75
CA VAL A 73 -5.40 -14.44 -8.07
C VAL A 73 -6.19 -13.14 -8.03
N HIS A 74 -7.07 -12.96 -7.03
CA HIS A 74 -7.96 -11.80 -6.99
C HIS A 74 -7.29 -10.54 -6.43
N GLU A 75 -6.41 -10.66 -5.45
CA GLU A 75 -5.81 -9.48 -4.79
C GLU A 75 -4.43 -9.19 -5.36
N LEU A 76 -3.48 -10.12 -5.23
CA LEU A 76 -2.07 -9.87 -5.57
C LEU A 76 -1.85 -9.78 -7.08
N ASN A 77 -2.31 -10.79 -7.85
CA ASN A 77 -2.12 -10.82 -9.30
C ASN A 77 -2.82 -9.63 -9.99
N THR A 78 -4.02 -9.26 -9.53
CA THR A 78 -4.72 -8.07 -10.02
C THR A 78 -3.87 -6.80 -9.87
N ILE A 79 -3.18 -6.61 -8.74
CA ILE A 79 -2.27 -5.47 -8.52
C ILE A 79 -1.14 -5.48 -9.56
N HIS A 80 -0.50 -6.63 -9.78
CA HIS A 80 0.58 -6.75 -10.78
C HIS A 80 0.12 -6.41 -12.19
N ILE A 81 -1.05 -6.92 -12.61
CA ILE A 81 -1.61 -6.67 -13.94
C ILE A 81 -1.93 -5.19 -14.11
N GLN A 82 -2.63 -4.58 -13.15
CA GLN A 82 -3.05 -3.19 -13.24
C GLN A 82 -1.86 -2.23 -13.26
N ILE A 83 -0.86 -2.47 -12.41
CA ILE A 83 0.35 -1.64 -12.41
C ILE A 83 1.11 -1.80 -13.73
N SER A 84 1.28 -3.02 -14.23
CA SER A 84 1.94 -3.27 -15.51
C SER A 84 1.25 -2.51 -16.65
N LEU A 85 -0.09 -2.49 -16.68
CA LEU A 85 -0.86 -1.76 -17.67
C LEU A 85 -0.65 -0.23 -17.57
N LEU A 86 -0.68 0.32 -16.35
CA LEU A 86 -0.42 1.75 -16.11
C LEU A 86 0.99 2.14 -16.57
N GLN A 87 2.00 1.32 -16.28
CA GLN A 87 3.38 1.58 -16.67
C GLN A 87 3.58 1.58 -18.19
N ILE A 88 2.82 0.75 -18.93
CA ILE A 88 2.85 0.74 -20.40
C ILE A 88 2.22 2.03 -20.95
N HIS A 89 1.06 2.43 -20.42
CA HIS A 89 0.33 3.60 -20.92
C HIS A 89 1.02 4.92 -20.59
N GLU A 90 1.76 4.99 -19.48
CA GLU A 90 2.47 6.21 -19.07
C GLU A 90 3.72 6.52 -19.92
N LYS A 91 4.19 5.56 -20.73
CA LYS A 91 5.34 5.74 -21.65
C LYS A 91 4.97 6.41 -22.98
N ILE A 92 3.69 6.71 -23.22
CA ILE A 92 3.16 7.38 -24.43
C ILE A 92 2.82 8.83 -24.06
#